data_AF-A0A2K8UD46-F1
#
_entry.id   AF-A0A2K8UD46-F1
#
_cell.length_a   1.000
_cell.length_b   1.000
_cell.length_c   1.000
_cell.angle_alpha   90.00
_cell.angle_beta   90.00
_cell.angle_gamma   90.00
#
_symmetry.space_group_name_H-M   'P 1'
#
loop_
_entity.id
_entity.type
_entity.pdbx_description
1 polymer ?
#
loop_
_entity_poly.entity_id
_entity_poly.type
_entity_poly.pdbx_seq_one_letter_code
_entity_poly.pdbx_strand_id
1 'polypeptide(L)'
;MPDLTIRGVSDELHAWLKHQAQTHRRSVNREAIELLEAMRADRTVVRKRPSPDEILARAKRFASLPVVDTRSSDEILDYDQDGLPRQ
;
A
#
# COMPACT_ATOMS: atom_id res chain seq x y z
N MET A 1 27.46 8.99 -17.19
CA MET A 1 26.19 8.59 -16.55
C MET A 1 26.49 8.32 -15.10
N PRO A 2 25.63 8.72 -14.15
CA PRO A 2 25.82 8.32 -12.76
C PRO A 2 25.78 6.79 -12.67
N ASP A 3 26.72 6.21 -11.92
CA ASP A 3 26.87 4.78 -11.69
C ASP A 3 26.92 4.53 -10.17
N LEU A 4 26.38 3.40 -9.72
CA LEU A 4 26.26 3.04 -8.31
C LEU A 4 26.59 1.57 -8.13
N THR A 5 27.62 1.29 -7.32
CA THR A 5 27.97 -0.08 -6.91
C THR A 5 27.64 -0.26 -5.42
N ILE A 6 26.78 -1.23 -5.11
CA ILE A 6 26.44 -1.61 -3.73
C ILE A 6 27.32 -2.80 -3.34
N ARG A 7 28.21 -2.61 -2.36
CA ARG A 7 29.08 -3.67 -1.81
C ARG A 7 28.49 -4.24 -0.53
N GLY A 8 28.76 -5.52 -0.25
CA GLY A 8 28.30 -6.19 0.97
C GLY A 8 26.82 -6.60 0.95
N VAL A 9 26.22 -6.73 -0.24
CA VAL A 9 24.88 -7.31 -0.39
C VAL A 9 24.95 -8.78 0.02
N SER A 10 24.19 -9.18 1.04
CA SER A 10 24.11 -10.58 1.44
C SER A 10 23.47 -11.43 0.33
N ASP A 11 23.81 -12.72 0.28
CA ASP A 11 23.23 -13.64 -0.70
C ASP A 11 21.70 -13.68 -0.61
N GLU A 12 21.16 -13.61 0.60
CA GLU A 12 19.73 -13.53 0.87
C GLU A 12 19.09 -12.27 0.25
N LEU A 13 19.69 -11.09 0.48
CA LEU A 13 19.18 -9.83 -0.06
C LEU A 13 19.27 -9.81 -1.59
N HIS A 14 20.35 -10.36 -2.16
CA HIS A 14 20.50 -10.46 -3.60
C HIS A 14 19.48 -11.44 -4.23
N ALA A 15 19.22 -12.58 -3.58
CA ALA A 15 18.21 -13.54 -4.01
C ALA A 15 16.81 -12.92 -3.96
N TRP A 16 16.49 -12.20 -2.88
CA TRP A 16 15.23 -11.48 -2.76
C TRP A 16 15.05 -10.42 -3.85
N LEU A 17 16.08 -9.62 -4.14
CA LEU A 17 16.06 -8.63 -5.23
C LEU A 17 15.83 -9.28 -6.60
N LYS A 18 16.49 -10.41 -6.88
CA LYS A 18 16.26 -11.17 -8.13
C LYS A 18 14.82 -11.63 -8.27
N HIS A 19 14.25 -12.15 -7.18
CA HIS A 19 12.87 -12.61 -7.20
C HIS A 19 11.88 -11.46 -7.44
N GLN A 20 12.03 -10.33 -6.74
CA GLN A 20 11.20 -9.14 -6.95
C GLN A 20 11.31 -8.62 -8.40
N ALA A 21 12.53 -8.55 -8.92
CA ALA A 21 12.77 -8.12 -10.29
C ALA A 21 12.07 -9.02 -11.32
N GLN A 22 12.06 -10.34 -11.11
CA GLN A 22 11.33 -11.29 -11.96
C GLN A 22 9.81 -11.06 -11.89
N THR A 23 9.25 -10.93 -10.69
CA THR A 23 7.82 -10.67 -10.47
C THR A 23 7.38 -9.39 -11.17
N HIS A 24 8.18 -8.34 -11.08
CA HIS A 24 7.92 -7.05 -11.73
C HIS A 24 8.40 -6.97 -13.19
N ARG A 25 8.92 -8.07 -13.75
CA ARG A 25 9.44 -8.17 -15.13
C ARG A 25 10.45 -7.08 -15.48
N ARG A 26 11.36 -6.79 -14.55
CA ARG A 26 12.41 -5.77 -14.68
C ARG A 26 13.79 -6.35 -14.37
N SER A 27 14.84 -5.60 -14.72
CA SER A 27 16.20 -5.95 -14.31
C SER A 27 16.40 -5.71 -12.81
N VAL A 28 17.35 -6.42 -12.20
CA VAL A 28 17.71 -6.23 -10.79
C VAL A 28 18.13 -4.78 -10.50
N ASN A 29 18.85 -4.15 -11.44
CA ASN A 29 19.24 -2.75 -11.29
C ASN A 29 18.03 -1.81 -11.31
N ARG A 30 17.06 -2.04 -12.21
CA ARG A 30 15.83 -1.23 -12.23
C ARG A 30 15.01 -1.43 -10.97
N GLU A 31 14.93 -2.67 -10.48
CA GLU A 31 14.29 -3.00 -9.20
C GLU A 31 14.94 -2.24 -8.04
N ALA A 32 16.26 -2.29 -7.92
CA ALA A 32 16.99 -1.56 -6.89
C ALA A 32 16.74 -0.05 -6.94
N ILE A 33 16.73 0.56 -8.14
CA ILE A 33 16.43 1.98 -8.31
C ILE A 33 15.01 2.32 -7.84
N GLU A 34 14.02 1.52 -8.22
CA GLU A 34 12.61 1.75 -7.89
C GLU A 34 12.36 1.62 -6.39
N LEU A 35 13.01 0.66 -5.72
CA LEU A 35 12.99 0.55 -4.26
C LEU A 35 13.62 1.75 -3.57
N LEU A 36 14.76 2.24 -4.07
CA LEU A 36 15.42 3.44 -3.52
C LEU A 36 14.57 4.71 -3.70
N GLU A 37 13.93 4.87 -4.85
CA GLU A 37 13.01 5.99 -5.11
C GLU A 37 11.74 5.89 -4.25
N ALA A 38 11.19 4.68 -4.06
CA ALA A 38 10.04 4.47 -3.17
C ALA A 38 10.39 4.82 -1.71
N MET A 39 11.55 4.38 -1.22
CA MET A 39 12.04 4.74 0.11
C MET A 39 12.27 6.25 0.27
N ARG A 40 12.80 6.90 -0.77
CA ARG A 40 12.97 8.36 -0.79
C ARG A 40 11.62 9.06 -0.74
N ALA A 41 10.65 8.61 -1.55
CA ALA A 41 9.31 9.15 -1.57
C ALA A 41 8.64 9.01 -0.21
N ASP A 42 8.67 7.82 0.41
CA ASP A 42 8.07 7.57 1.73
C ASP A 42 8.70 8.43 2.83
N ARG A 43 10.02 8.65 2.78
CA ARG A 43 10.71 9.58 3.71
C ARG A 43 10.34 11.04 3.49
N THR A 44 10.10 11.45 2.25
CA THR A 44 9.65 12.82 1.93
C THR A 44 8.18 13.04 2.24
N VAL A 45 7.39 11.96 2.24
CA VAL A 45 6.04 11.96 2.80
C VAL A 45 6.20 11.90 4.32
N VAL A 46 6.47 13.05 4.94
CA VAL A 46 6.05 13.25 6.32
C VAL A 46 4.56 12.92 6.31
N ARG A 47 4.18 11.74 6.82
CA ARG A 47 2.78 11.36 7.02
C ARG A 47 2.20 12.35 8.02
N LYS A 48 1.81 13.52 7.52
CA LYS A 48 1.15 14.55 8.30
C LYS A 48 -0.18 13.93 8.71
N ARG A 49 -0.34 13.72 10.01
CA ARG A 49 -1.62 13.30 10.56
C ARG A 49 -2.67 14.30 10.05
N PRO A 50 -3.74 13.84 9.40
CA PRO A 50 -4.72 14.76 8.85
C PRO A 50 -5.30 15.61 9.98
N SER A 51 -5.51 16.89 9.73
CA SER A 51 -6.16 17.78 10.69
C SER A 51 -7.61 17.31 10.94
N PRO A 52 -8.21 17.69 12.08
CA PRO A 52 -9.63 17.45 12.31
C PRO A 52 -10.52 17.98 11.17
N ASP A 53 -10.18 19.12 10.59
CA ASP A 53 -10.91 19.71 9.45
C ASP A 53 -10.80 18.85 8.19
N GLU A 54 -9.61 18.31 7.90
CA GLU A 54 -9.41 17.40 6.76
C GLU A 54 -10.21 16.10 6.94
N ILE A 55 -10.30 15.59 8.16
CA ILE A 55 -11.12 14.41 8.48
C ILE A 55 -12.61 14.74 8.27
N LEU A 56 -13.07 15.88 8.78
CA LEU A 56 -14.47 16.29 8.66
C LEU A 56 -14.86 16.56 7.21
N ALA A 57 -13.99 17.19 6.42
CA ALA A 57 -14.21 17.42 4.99
C ALA A 57 -14.37 16.11 4.21
N ARG A 58 -13.54 15.10 4.53
CA ARG A 58 -13.67 13.75 3.94
C ARG A 58 -14.97 13.09 4.34
N ALA A 59 -15.34 13.13 5.63
CA ALA A 59 -16.58 12.56 6.13
C ALA A 59 -17.81 13.16 5.43
N LYS A 60 -17.86 14.49 5.29
CA LYS A 60 -18.94 15.19 4.55
C LYS A 60 -19.03 14.75 3.10
N ARG A 61 -17.89 14.63 2.42
CA ARG A 61 -17.83 14.17 1.02
C ARG A 61 -18.35 12.73 0.87
N PHE A 62 -18.01 11.82 1.77
CA PHE A 62 -18.51 10.44 1.71
C PHE A 62 -20.00 10.37 2.05
N ALA A 63 -20.47 11.16 3.01
CA ALA A 63 -21.88 11.22 3.38
C ALA A 63 -22.79 11.77 2.26
N SER A 64 -22.25 12.55 1.32
CA SER A 64 -23.01 13.08 0.17
C SER A 64 -23.06 12.12 -1.04
N LEU A 65 -22.41 10.96 -0.98
CA LEU A 65 -22.46 10.00 -2.08
C LEU A 65 -23.82 9.31 -2.14
N PRO A 66 -24.30 8.93 -3.34
CA PRO A 66 -25.54 8.18 -3.49
C PRO A 66 -25.42 6.79 -2.83
N VAL A 67 -26.49 6.37 -2.16
CA VAL A 67 -26.59 5.02 -1.60
C VAL A 67 -26.86 4.04 -2.75
N VAL A 68 -25.91 3.14 -3.01
CA VAL A 68 -26.00 2.11 -4.06
C VAL A 68 -26.44 0.74 -3.52
N ASP A 69 -26.25 0.52 -2.22
CA ASP A 69 -26.60 -0.71 -1.53
C ASP A 69 -27.25 -0.32 -0.19
N THR A 70 -28.47 -0.78 0.02
CA THR A 70 -29.27 -0.48 1.22
C THR A 70 -29.17 -1.57 2.28
N ARG A 71 -28.42 -2.65 2.01
CA ARG A 71 -28.15 -3.69 3.00
C ARG A 71 -27.41 -3.07 4.19
N SER A 72 -27.76 -3.54 5.37
CA SER A 72 -27.01 -3.24 6.59
C SER A 72 -25.57 -3.78 6.50
N SER A 73 -24.69 -3.28 7.36
CA SER A 73 -23.32 -3.83 7.49
C SER A 73 -23.33 -5.34 7.68
N ASP A 74 -24.28 -5.85 8.45
CA ASP A 74 -24.32 -7.26 8.84
C ASP A 74 -24.77 -8.14 7.68
N GLU A 75 -25.70 -7.66 6.85
CA GLU A 75 -26.13 -8.32 5.61
C GLU A 75 -25.08 -8.24 4.49
N ILE A 76 -24.21 -7.22 4.51
CA ILE A 76 -23.10 -7.12 3.56
C ILE A 76 -21.99 -8.11 3.93
N LEU A 77 -21.71 -8.23 5.22
CA LEU A 77 -20.62 -9.08 5.72
C LEU A 77 -21.03 -10.55 5.84
N ASP A 78 -22.34 -10.83 5.92
CA ASP A 78 -22.92 -12.18 6.05
C ASP A 78 -22.38 -12.98 7.24
N TYR A 79 -22.03 -12.25 8.31
CA TYR A 79 -21.68 -12.84 9.60
C TYR A 79 -22.92 -13.01 10.47
N ASP A 80 -22.93 -14.06 11.30
CA ASP A 80 -23.87 -14.17 12.40
C ASP A 80 -23.49 -13.24 13.56
N GLN A 81 -24.30 -13.23 14.61
CA GLN A 81 -24.10 -12.43 15.82
C GLN A 81 -22.78 -12.73 16.57
N ASP A 82 -22.15 -13.87 16.28
CA ASP A 82 -20.89 -14.32 16.86
C ASP A 82 -19.69 -14.00 15.94
N GLY A 83 -19.94 -13.40 14.77
CA GLY A 83 -18.92 -13.04 13.80
C GLY A 83 -18.47 -14.20 12.91
N LEU A 84 -19.26 -15.28 12.80
CA LEU A 84 -18.97 -16.44 11.95
C LEU A 84 -19.71 -16.35 10.62
N PRO A 85 -19.10 -16.75 9.48
CA PRO A 85 -19.78 -16.74 8.19
C PRO A 85 -21.03 -17.62 8.25
N ARG A 86 -22.17 -17.11 7.77
CA ARG A 86 -23.36 -17.95 7.62
C ARG A 86 -23.12 -19.00 6.52
N GLN A 87 -23.44 -20.25 6.82
CA GLN A 87 -23.35 -21.40 5.89
C GLN A 87 -24.58 -21.48 4.98
#